data_AF-A0A067CQZ5-F1
#
_entry.id   AF-A0A067CQZ5-F1
#
_cell.length_a   1.000
_cell.length_b   1.000
_cell.length_c   1.000
_cell.angle_alpha   90.00
_cell.angle_beta   90.00
_cell.angle_gamma   90.00
#
_symmetry.space_group_name_H-M   'P 1'
#
loop_
_entity.id
_entity.type
_entity.pdbx_description
1 polymer ?
#
loop_
_entity_poly.entity_id
_entity_poly.type
_entity_poly.pdbx_seq_one_letter_code
_entity_poly.pdbx_strand_id
1 'polypeptide(L)'
;MSSTAAAPPAPTPTINAAPSILEKVPRLMDELPKHAKPAALADKVLGYGTAGFRDNADILGSTFHRMGMLAVLRSKKEHKITGLMVTASHNAAPDNGVKLVDADGGMLAQSWEKYAMQLANANTDKVVEVLDSIVRAEKIDLDTTGNIFIAKDTRVSSEHLSELAREGALLLGGNVLDFGLQTTPQLHHYIRMWNHEQYNKGDWASEAGYYNMLVDAFKQLTTGVDPKKLELRTPLYVDCAHGVGALQLTKLAKELGDMLHRDWSITQWDGIYADLPSRQTKVKIADRTIVKCTEDETQATAPEALKDAVSGLVAAAGPSARAFVRPSGTEDAVRVYAEAATQDGADALALKVAQAVHEHAGGVGDMPSAFVA
;
A
#
# COMPACT_ATOMS: atom_id res chain seq x y z
N MET A 1 67.75 29.42 -28.67
CA MET A 1 66.92 28.20 -28.76
C MET A 1 66.98 27.49 -27.42
N SER A 2 65.90 27.51 -26.65
CA SER A 2 65.69 26.59 -25.53
C SER A 2 64.18 26.43 -25.40
N SER A 3 63.66 25.28 -25.85
CA SER A 3 62.24 24.95 -25.75
C SER A 3 62.05 24.11 -24.50
N THR A 4 61.36 24.66 -23.50
CA THR A 4 60.90 23.91 -22.33
C THR A 4 59.66 23.11 -22.74
N ALA A 5 59.80 21.78 -22.84
CA ALA A 5 58.69 20.87 -23.05
C ALA A 5 57.83 20.78 -21.77
N ALA A 6 56.53 21.02 -21.88
CA ALA A 6 55.58 20.86 -20.78
C ALA A 6 55.38 19.37 -20.46
N ALA A 7 55.36 19.04 -19.17
CA ALA A 7 55.11 17.68 -18.67
C ALA A 7 53.67 17.23 -19.00
N PRO A 8 53.45 15.93 -19.27
CA PRO A 8 52.12 15.40 -19.60
C PRO A 8 51.17 15.52 -18.39
N PRO A 9 49.85 15.67 -18.64
CA PRO A 9 48.87 15.78 -17.57
C PRO A 9 48.81 14.47 -16.77
N ALA A 10 48.66 14.60 -15.45
CA ALA A 10 48.46 13.46 -14.56
C ALA A 10 47.19 12.67 -14.97
N PRO A 11 47.20 11.34 -14.83
CA PRO A 11 46.03 10.52 -15.14
C PRO A 11 44.84 10.98 -14.29
N THR A 12 43.72 11.21 -14.96
CA THR A 12 42.43 11.47 -14.32
C THR A 12 42.11 10.31 -13.38
N PRO A 13 41.73 10.55 -12.12
CA PRO A 13 41.36 9.46 -11.23
C PRO A 13 40.20 8.71 -11.85
N THR A 14 40.42 7.43 -12.16
CA THR A 14 39.34 6.50 -12.48
C THR A 14 38.36 6.54 -11.33
N ILE A 15 37.15 7.05 -11.59
CA ILE A 15 36.02 6.90 -10.67
C ILE A 15 35.88 5.39 -10.51
N ASN A 16 36.24 4.86 -9.35
CA ASN A 16 35.99 3.47 -9.01
C ASN A 16 34.49 3.23 -9.24
N ALA A 17 34.15 2.48 -10.28
CA ALA A 17 32.80 2.01 -10.47
C ALA A 17 32.42 1.29 -9.18
N ALA A 18 31.28 1.64 -8.57
CA ALA A 18 30.81 0.92 -7.39
C ALA A 18 30.77 -0.58 -7.74
N PRO A 19 31.24 -1.46 -6.84
CA PRO A 19 31.29 -2.89 -7.11
C PRO A 19 29.90 -3.40 -7.46
N SER A 20 29.81 -4.25 -8.48
CA SER A 20 28.54 -4.84 -8.86
C SER A 20 28.03 -5.71 -7.71
N ILE A 21 26.72 -5.77 -7.51
CA ILE A 21 26.08 -6.65 -6.54
C ILE A 21 26.45 -8.12 -6.78
N LEU A 22 26.81 -8.49 -8.02
CA LEU A 22 27.31 -9.82 -8.37
C LEU A 22 28.64 -10.17 -7.72
N GLU A 23 29.50 -9.19 -7.42
CA GLU A 23 30.77 -9.45 -6.73
C GLU A 23 30.52 -9.96 -5.30
N LYS A 24 29.43 -9.50 -4.67
CA LYS A 24 28.99 -9.95 -3.34
C LYS A 24 28.06 -11.15 -3.41
N VAL A 25 27.25 -11.24 -4.46
CA VAL A 25 26.22 -12.28 -4.64
C VAL A 25 26.30 -12.92 -6.03
N PRO A 26 27.32 -13.75 -6.32
CA PRO A 26 27.47 -14.35 -7.65
C PRO A 26 26.29 -15.25 -8.06
N ARG A 27 25.67 -15.93 -7.07
CA ARG A 27 24.54 -16.84 -7.27
C ARG A 27 23.28 -16.16 -7.81
N LEU A 28 23.22 -14.82 -7.81
CA LEU A 28 22.06 -14.08 -8.31
C LEU A 28 21.73 -14.45 -9.77
N MET A 29 22.75 -14.72 -10.59
CA MET A 29 22.58 -15.12 -11.98
C MET A 29 21.91 -16.49 -12.17
N ASP A 30 22.11 -17.41 -11.22
CA ASP A 30 21.53 -18.75 -11.28
C ASP A 30 20.11 -18.79 -10.69
N GLU A 31 19.82 -17.93 -9.72
CA GLU A 31 18.52 -17.90 -9.02
C GLU A 31 17.48 -17.05 -9.77
N LEU A 32 17.85 -15.92 -10.37
CA LEU A 32 16.91 -15.03 -11.06
C LEU A 32 16.06 -15.71 -12.16
N PRO A 33 16.60 -16.61 -13.02
CA PRO A 33 15.80 -17.31 -14.02
C PRO A 33 14.69 -18.19 -13.44
N LYS A 34 14.82 -18.66 -12.19
CA LYS A 34 13.79 -19.48 -11.51
C LYS A 34 12.56 -18.67 -11.13
N HIS A 35 12.70 -17.35 -11.03
CA HIS A 35 11.64 -16.39 -10.71
C HIS A 35 11.46 -15.39 -11.85
N ALA A 36 11.49 -15.88 -13.09
CA ALA A 36 11.34 -15.06 -14.28
C ALA A 36 10.00 -14.32 -14.30
N LYS A 37 10.00 -13.13 -14.90
CA LYS A 37 8.78 -12.35 -15.11
C LYS A 37 7.79 -13.18 -15.95
N PRO A 38 6.55 -13.43 -15.48
CA PRO A 38 5.59 -14.23 -16.22
C PRO A 38 5.17 -13.55 -17.52
N ALA A 39 4.88 -14.34 -18.56
CA ALA A 39 4.48 -13.84 -19.88
C ALA A 39 3.21 -12.96 -19.83
N ALA A 40 2.32 -13.19 -18.86
CA ALA A 40 1.14 -12.36 -18.60
C ALA A 40 1.48 -10.90 -18.24
N LEU A 41 2.73 -10.60 -17.88
CA LEU A 41 3.23 -9.25 -17.62
C LEU A 41 4.05 -8.66 -18.80
N ALA A 42 4.04 -9.29 -19.99
CA ALA A 42 4.77 -8.77 -21.14
C ALA A 42 4.30 -7.37 -21.54
N ASP A 43 2.98 -7.18 -21.63
CA ASP A 43 2.34 -5.93 -22.05
C ASP A 43 1.72 -5.14 -20.89
N LYS A 44 1.92 -5.60 -19.64
CA LYS A 44 1.38 -4.98 -18.44
C LYS A 44 2.49 -4.38 -17.59
N VAL A 45 2.35 -3.10 -17.27
CA VAL A 45 3.23 -2.38 -16.34
C VAL A 45 2.60 -2.40 -14.95
N LEU A 46 3.33 -2.97 -13.99
CA LEU A 46 2.95 -2.95 -12.58
C LEU A 46 3.27 -1.57 -11.98
N GLY A 47 2.26 -0.90 -11.43
CA GLY A 47 2.42 0.34 -10.68
C GLY A 47 2.61 0.09 -9.18
N TYR A 48 3.51 0.84 -8.55
CA TYR A 48 3.62 0.92 -7.10
C TYR A 48 2.94 2.21 -6.64
N GLY A 49 1.91 2.10 -5.79
CA GLY A 49 1.23 3.27 -5.21
C GLY A 49 1.18 3.20 -3.69
N THR A 50 0.28 3.98 -3.10
CA THR A 50 0.07 4.05 -1.63
C THR A 50 -0.20 2.70 -0.98
N ALA A 51 -0.58 1.68 -1.76
CA ALA A 51 -0.92 0.35 -1.29
C ALA A 51 0.10 -0.74 -1.68
N GLY A 52 1.24 -0.37 -2.27
CA GLY A 52 2.21 -1.28 -2.87
C GLY A 52 1.75 -1.85 -4.22
N PHE A 53 2.31 -3.00 -4.61
CA PHE A 53 1.82 -3.76 -5.77
C PHE A 53 0.60 -4.58 -5.40
N ARG A 54 -0.43 -4.60 -6.25
CA ARG A 54 -1.61 -5.45 -6.10
C ARG A 54 -2.10 -5.93 -7.45
N ASP A 55 -2.34 -7.22 -7.56
CA ASP A 55 -2.86 -7.86 -8.76
C ASP A 55 -3.33 -9.29 -8.44
N ASN A 56 -3.75 -10.03 -9.46
CA ASN A 56 -3.94 -11.47 -9.35
C ASN A 56 -2.65 -12.14 -8.82
N ALA A 57 -2.77 -13.03 -7.84
CA ALA A 57 -1.62 -13.63 -7.18
C ALA A 57 -0.70 -14.41 -8.13
N ASP A 58 -1.26 -15.03 -9.18
CA ASP A 58 -0.54 -15.92 -10.10
C ASP A 58 0.54 -15.20 -10.92
N ILE A 59 0.44 -13.87 -11.06
CA ILE A 59 1.39 -13.07 -11.84
C ILE A 59 2.42 -12.33 -10.98
N LEU A 60 2.33 -12.43 -9.65
CA LEU A 60 3.15 -11.61 -8.74
C LEU A 60 4.42 -12.31 -8.22
N GLY A 61 4.66 -13.57 -8.56
CA GLY A 61 5.79 -14.35 -8.01
C GLY A 61 7.16 -13.66 -8.17
N SER A 62 7.50 -13.20 -9.39
CA SER A 62 8.74 -12.46 -9.65
C SER A 62 8.80 -11.13 -8.88
N THR A 63 7.65 -10.47 -8.71
CA THR A 63 7.53 -9.19 -7.99
C THR A 63 7.85 -9.37 -6.52
N PHE A 64 7.31 -10.40 -5.85
CA PHE A 64 7.58 -10.67 -4.44
C PHE A 64 9.07 -10.97 -4.19
N HIS A 65 9.67 -11.83 -5.00
CA HIS A 65 11.09 -12.13 -4.92
C HIS A 65 11.95 -10.86 -5.01
N ARG A 66 11.66 -10.00 -5.98
CA ARG A 66 12.38 -8.73 -6.16
C ARG A 66 12.08 -7.69 -5.08
N MET A 67 10.89 -7.71 -4.47
CA MET A 67 10.58 -6.83 -3.33
C MET A 67 11.31 -7.27 -2.06
N GLY A 68 11.56 -8.57 -1.88
CA GLY A 68 12.47 -9.07 -0.85
C GLY A 68 13.87 -8.47 -0.99
N MET A 69 14.42 -8.49 -2.22
CA MET A 69 15.71 -7.86 -2.54
C MET A 69 15.71 -6.36 -2.25
N LEU A 70 14.69 -5.63 -2.73
CA LEU A 70 14.60 -4.19 -2.52
C LEU A 70 14.50 -3.82 -1.04
N ALA A 71 13.75 -4.59 -0.26
CA ALA A 71 13.63 -4.38 1.18
C ALA A 71 15.00 -4.49 1.87
N VAL A 72 15.85 -5.45 1.46
CA VAL A 72 17.23 -5.58 1.97
C VAL A 72 18.07 -4.36 1.62
N LEU A 73 18.02 -3.87 0.38
CA LEU A 73 18.72 -2.65 -0.01
C LEU A 73 18.24 -1.44 0.78
N ARG A 74 16.93 -1.32 1.01
CA ARG A 74 16.33 -0.26 1.84
C ARG A 74 16.84 -0.32 3.28
N SER A 75 16.87 -1.51 3.87
CA SER A 75 17.37 -1.71 5.22
C SER A 75 18.86 -1.39 5.35
N LYS A 76 19.70 -1.83 4.41
CA LYS A 76 21.13 -1.51 4.35
C LYS A 76 21.36 0.00 4.24
N LYS A 77 20.55 0.70 3.43
CA LYS A 77 20.62 2.15 3.27
C LYS A 77 20.31 2.91 4.56
N GLU A 78 19.24 2.53 5.22
CA GLU A 78 18.75 3.25 6.42
C GLU A 78 19.45 2.79 7.70
N HIS A 79 20.19 1.67 7.66
CA HIS A 79 20.72 0.97 8.83
C HIS A 79 19.63 0.65 9.87
N LYS A 80 18.43 0.33 9.36
CA LYS A 80 17.20 0.09 10.14
C LYS A 80 16.43 -1.08 9.55
N ILE A 81 15.56 -1.67 10.35
CA ILE A 81 14.70 -2.77 9.92
C ILE A 81 13.67 -2.22 8.92
N THR A 82 13.49 -2.91 7.79
CA THR A 82 12.44 -2.63 6.80
C THR A 82 11.37 -3.72 6.85
N GLY A 83 10.10 -3.35 6.76
CA GLY A 83 8.99 -4.31 6.74
C GLY A 83 8.53 -4.66 5.33
N LEU A 84 7.97 -5.86 5.18
CA LEU A 84 7.30 -6.33 3.97
C LEU A 84 5.99 -7.02 4.36
N MET A 85 4.86 -6.45 3.96
CA MET A 85 3.53 -7.00 4.23
C MET A 85 2.97 -7.67 2.98
N VAL A 86 2.55 -8.92 3.12
CA VAL A 86 1.85 -9.70 2.09
C VAL A 86 0.34 -9.60 2.31
N THR A 87 -0.34 -8.79 1.50
CA THR A 87 -1.79 -8.61 1.53
C THR A 87 -2.29 -7.81 0.34
N ALA A 88 -3.49 -8.11 -0.15
CA ALA A 88 -4.27 -7.19 -0.99
C ALA A 88 -5.46 -6.53 -0.27
N SER A 89 -5.51 -6.57 1.07
CA SER A 89 -6.53 -5.87 1.87
C SER A 89 -7.95 -6.23 1.40
N HIS A 90 -8.75 -5.27 0.97
CA HIS A 90 -10.15 -5.43 0.54
C HIS A 90 -10.35 -6.05 -0.86
N ASN A 91 -9.28 -6.31 -1.61
CA ASN A 91 -9.37 -6.92 -2.94
C ASN A 91 -9.97 -8.34 -2.90
N ALA A 92 -10.44 -8.84 -4.04
CA ALA A 92 -11.00 -10.19 -4.15
C ALA A 92 -9.98 -11.28 -3.76
N ALA A 93 -10.45 -12.43 -3.28
CA ALA A 93 -9.59 -13.51 -2.75
C ALA A 93 -8.46 -14.00 -3.69
N PRO A 94 -8.64 -14.06 -5.04
CA PRO A 94 -7.56 -14.45 -5.97
C PRO A 94 -6.41 -13.42 -6.06
N ASP A 95 -6.65 -12.17 -5.70
CA ASP A 95 -5.62 -11.14 -5.72
C ASP A 95 -4.65 -11.32 -4.54
N ASN A 96 -3.44 -10.80 -4.67
CA ASN A 96 -2.56 -10.55 -3.52
C ASN A 96 -1.71 -9.31 -3.78
N GLY A 97 -0.87 -8.93 -2.84
CA GLY A 97 -0.07 -7.73 -2.94
C GLY A 97 1.07 -7.67 -1.95
N VAL A 98 2.05 -6.85 -2.28
CA VAL A 98 3.23 -6.60 -1.44
C VAL A 98 3.43 -5.12 -1.27
N LYS A 99 3.66 -4.69 -0.02
CA LYS A 99 4.06 -3.33 0.32
C LYS A 99 5.23 -3.35 1.28
N LEU A 100 6.14 -2.40 1.09
CA LEU A 100 7.25 -2.15 1.99
C LEU A 100 6.89 -1.10 3.04
N VAL A 101 7.45 -1.25 4.23
CA VAL A 101 7.24 -0.42 5.42
C VAL A 101 8.58 0.16 5.85
N ASP A 102 8.68 1.48 5.94
CA ASP A 102 9.90 2.16 6.35
C ASP A 102 10.10 2.14 7.87
N ALA A 103 11.30 2.54 8.30
CA ALA A 103 11.79 2.32 9.67
C ALA A 103 10.89 2.93 10.76
N ASP A 104 10.18 4.01 10.46
CA ASP A 104 9.24 4.70 11.37
C ASP A 104 7.87 4.01 11.47
N GLY A 105 7.66 2.89 10.75
CA GLY A 105 6.38 2.23 10.59
C GLY A 105 5.48 2.91 9.56
N GLY A 106 5.99 3.88 8.80
CA GLY A 106 5.31 4.52 7.69
C GLY A 106 5.35 3.69 6.42
N MET A 107 4.71 4.20 5.37
CA MET A 107 4.83 3.62 4.04
C MET A 107 6.25 3.84 3.49
N LEU A 108 6.67 3.03 2.52
CA LEU A 108 7.90 3.25 1.77
C LEU A 108 7.97 4.70 1.28
N ALA A 109 9.13 5.36 1.46
CA ALA A 109 9.38 6.69 0.93
C ALA A 109 9.02 6.78 -0.56
N GLN A 110 8.28 7.82 -0.95
CA GLN A 110 7.86 8.02 -2.35
C GLN A 110 9.02 8.03 -3.34
N SER A 111 10.20 8.53 -2.92
CA SER A 111 11.42 8.53 -3.73
C SER A 111 11.93 7.13 -4.08
N TRP A 112 11.52 6.10 -3.33
CA TRP A 112 11.87 4.69 -3.52
C TRP A 112 10.82 3.89 -4.29
N GLU A 113 9.59 4.39 -4.44
CA GLU A 113 8.54 3.72 -5.23
C GLU A 113 8.98 3.51 -6.69
N LYS A 114 9.77 4.44 -7.24
CA LYS A 114 10.38 4.31 -8.57
C LYS A 114 11.29 3.09 -8.68
N TYR A 115 12.05 2.76 -7.63
CA TYR A 115 12.94 1.60 -7.62
C TYR A 115 12.14 0.30 -7.53
N ALA A 116 11.05 0.30 -6.75
CA ALA A 116 10.11 -0.81 -6.71
C ALA A 116 9.53 -1.09 -8.11
N MET A 117 9.06 -0.06 -8.79
CA MET A 117 8.53 -0.17 -10.16
C MET A 117 9.58 -0.64 -11.17
N GLN A 118 10.80 -0.10 -11.11
CA GLN A 118 11.90 -0.51 -11.99
C GLN A 118 12.22 -2.01 -11.81
N LEU A 119 12.36 -2.47 -10.57
CA LEU A 119 12.66 -3.88 -10.28
C LEU A 119 11.50 -4.80 -10.67
N ALA A 120 10.26 -4.49 -10.28
CA ALA A 120 9.12 -5.33 -10.57
C ALA A 120 8.90 -5.52 -12.08
N ASN A 121 9.12 -4.47 -12.87
CA ASN A 121 8.87 -4.50 -14.30
C ASN A 121 10.05 -4.95 -15.16
N ALA A 122 11.27 -5.00 -14.61
CA ALA A 122 12.47 -5.40 -15.32
C ALA A 122 12.35 -6.81 -15.95
N ASN A 123 12.90 -6.97 -17.15
CA ASN A 123 13.17 -8.29 -17.68
C ASN A 123 14.23 -8.98 -16.81
N THR A 124 14.21 -10.31 -16.75
CA THR A 124 15.07 -11.09 -15.85
C THR A 124 16.57 -10.77 -16.03
N ASP A 125 17.01 -10.60 -17.28
CA ASP A 125 18.38 -10.23 -17.66
C ASP A 125 18.79 -8.81 -17.22
N LYS A 126 17.82 -7.95 -16.88
CA LYS A 126 18.01 -6.57 -16.45
C LYS A 126 17.95 -6.35 -14.95
N VAL A 127 17.55 -7.37 -14.16
CA VAL A 127 17.37 -7.21 -12.71
C VAL A 127 18.68 -6.78 -12.02
N VAL A 128 19.81 -7.37 -12.39
CA VAL A 128 21.13 -7.03 -11.83
C VAL A 128 21.51 -5.58 -12.13
N GLU A 129 21.31 -5.15 -13.37
CA GLU A 129 21.58 -3.78 -13.80
C GLU A 129 20.77 -2.76 -12.98
N VAL A 130 19.50 -3.08 -12.72
CA VAL A 130 18.63 -2.26 -11.88
C VAL A 130 19.10 -2.26 -10.43
N LEU A 131 19.42 -3.41 -9.83
CA LEU A 131 19.95 -3.48 -8.46
C LEU A 131 21.22 -2.65 -8.30
N ASP A 132 22.16 -2.78 -9.24
CA ASP A 132 23.40 -2.01 -9.29
C ASP A 132 23.14 -0.50 -9.41
N SER A 133 22.13 -0.10 -10.18
CA SER A 133 21.73 1.30 -10.31
C SER A 133 21.21 1.87 -8.98
N ILE A 134 20.45 1.09 -8.21
CA ILE A 134 19.92 1.48 -6.91
C ILE A 134 21.07 1.62 -5.90
N VAL A 135 21.97 0.63 -5.85
CA VAL A 135 23.15 0.65 -4.97
C VAL A 135 23.99 1.90 -5.21
N ARG A 136 24.24 2.26 -6.48
CA ARG A 136 24.97 3.48 -6.85
C ARG A 136 24.21 4.76 -6.48
N ALA A 137 22.93 4.85 -6.84
CA ALA A 137 22.13 6.06 -6.65
C ALA A 137 21.98 6.39 -5.16
N GLU A 138 21.73 5.37 -4.34
CA GLU A 138 21.49 5.52 -2.90
C GLU A 138 22.79 5.39 -2.08
N LYS A 139 23.93 5.11 -2.73
CA LYS A 139 25.24 4.93 -2.11
C LYS A 139 25.20 3.87 -1.00
N ILE A 140 24.66 2.69 -1.33
CA ILE A 140 24.42 1.60 -0.39
C ILE A 140 25.72 0.84 -0.16
N ASP A 141 26.12 0.69 1.10
CA ASP A 141 27.18 -0.23 1.49
C ASP A 141 26.63 -1.66 1.57
N LEU A 142 27.03 -2.51 0.63
CA LEU A 142 26.58 -3.89 0.55
C LEU A 142 27.08 -4.77 1.70
N ASP A 143 28.14 -4.37 2.41
CA ASP A 143 28.70 -5.12 3.55
C ASP A 143 27.91 -4.91 4.85
N THR A 144 27.05 -3.89 4.91
CA THR A 144 26.17 -3.67 6.06
C THR A 144 25.07 -4.72 6.14
N THR A 145 24.63 -5.07 7.35
CA THR A 145 23.52 -6.01 7.53
C THR A 145 22.19 -5.36 7.15
N GLY A 146 21.41 -6.01 6.27
CA GLY A 146 20.00 -5.67 6.04
C GLY A 146 19.11 -6.56 6.90
N ASN A 147 18.20 -5.98 7.68
CA ASN A 147 17.26 -6.69 8.54
C ASN A 147 15.83 -6.44 8.08
N ILE A 148 15.06 -7.52 7.85
CA ILE A 148 13.73 -7.46 7.26
C ILE A 148 12.74 -8.20 8.13
N PHE A 149 11.59 -7.57 8.39
CA PHE A 149 10.44 -8.25 8.98
C PHE A 149 9.38 -8.53 7.92
N ILE A 150 8.90 -9.76 7.88
CA ILE A 150 7.83 -10.17 6.96
C ILE A 150 6.60 -10.56 7.78
N ALA A 151 5.42 -10.21 7.27
CA ALA A 151 4.16 -10.75 7.77
C ALA A 151 3.13 -10.86 6.64
N LYS A 152 2.07 -11.64 6.87
CA LYS A 152 1.07 -11.96 5.85
C LYS A 152 -0.35 -12.03 6.38
N ASP A 153 -1.31 -11.81 5.49
CA ASP A 153 -2.73 -12.08 5.76
C ASP A 153 -3.11 -13.56 5.50
N THR A 154 -4.42 -13.86 5.52
CA THR A 154 -4.97 -15.21 5.39
C THR A 154 -5.26 -15.66 3.94
N ARG A 155 -4.81 -14.93 2.91
CA ARG A 155 -5.03 -15.37 1.52
C ARG A 155 -4.30 -16.68 1.25
N VAL A 156 -4.88 -17.53 0.40
CA VAL A 156 -4.30 -18.85 0.04
C VAL A 156 -2.90 -18.71 -0.56
N SER A 157 -2.68 -17.69 -1.38
CA SER A 157 -1.37 -17.41 -2.01
C SER A 157 -0.35 -16.76 -1.07
N SER A 158 -0.75 -16.28 0.11
CA SER A 158 0.12 -15.53 1.00
C SER A 158 1.31 -16.33 1.52
N GLU A 159 1.14 -17.64 1.77
CA GLU A 159 2.25 -18.50 2.21
C GLU A 159 3.36 -18.56 1.16
N HIS A 160 3.00 -18.94 -0.07
CA HIS A 160 3.96 -19.06 -1.18
C HIS A 160 4.62 -17.71 -1.52
N LEU A 161 3.84 -16.64 -1.62
CA LEU A 161 4.36 -15.31 -1.97
C LEU A 161 5.26 -14.74 -0.88
N SER A 162 4.95 -14.98 0.40
CA SER A 162 5.82 -14.63 1.53
C SER A 162 7.16 -15.35 1.45
N GLU A 163 7.16 -16.63 1.09
CA GLU A 163 8.40 -17.40 0.93
C GLU A 163 9.25 -16.87 -0.23
N LEU A 164 8.65 -16.53 -1.37
CA LEU A 164 9.37 -15.91 -2.49
C LEU A 164 10.04 -14.59 -2.08
N ALA A 165 9.35 -13.75 -1.31
CA ALA A 165 9.94 -12.53 -0.77
C ALA A 165 11.08 -12.82 0.22
N ARG A 166 10.94 -13.84 1.06
CA ARG A 166 12.00 -14.30 1.98
C ARG A 166 13.22 -14.79 1.21
N GLU A 167 13.04 -15.62 0.17
CA GLU A 167 14.11 -16.12 -0.70
C GLU A 167 14.89 -14.97 -1.34
N GLY A 168 14.19 -13.99 -1.91
CA GLY A 168 14.82 -12.82 -2.52
C GLY A 168 15.59 -11.96 -1.52
N ALA A 169 15.09 -11.82 -0.29
CA ALA A 169 15.79 -11.12 0.78
C ALA A 169 17.06 -11.89 1.22
N LEU A 170 16.95 -13.20 1.45
CA LEU A 170 18.08 -14.06 1.84
C LEU A 170 19.16 -14.09 0.75
N LEU A 171 18.77 -14.07 -0.51
CA LEU A 171 19.70 -14.05 -1.64
C LEU A 171 20.61 -12.81 -1.61
N LEU A 172 20.12 -11.65 -1.16
CA LEU A 172 20.95 -10.45 -0.94
C LEU A 172 21.63 -10.38 0.45
N GLY A 173 21.67 -11.49 1.17
CA GLY A 173 22.27 -11.57 2.50
C GLY A 173 21.47 -10.81 3.57
N GLY A 174 20.16 -10.65 3.37
CA GLY A 174 19.27 -10.11 4.38
C GLY A 174 19.08 -11.08 5.55
N ASN A 175 18.98 -10.54 6.76
CA ASN A 175 18.48 -11.25 7.92
C ASN A 175 16.95 -11.07 7.97
N VAL A 176 16.20 -12.18 8.03
CA VAL A 176 14.73 -12.13 7.92
C VAL A 176 14.07 -12.73 9.15
N LEU A 177 13.16 -11.96 9.74
CA LEU A 177 12.24 -12.44 10.79
C LEU A 177 10.81 -12.47 10.23
N ASP A 178 10.22 -13.66 10.16
CA ASP A 178 8.84 -13.86 9.70
C ASP A 178 7.88 -13.96 10.90
N PHE A 179 6.93 -13.03 10.97
CA PHE A 179 5.89 -12.97 12.01
C PHE A 179 4.63 -13.77 11.65
N GLY A 180 4.59 -14.38 10.46
CA GLY A 180 3.46 -15.17 9.98
C GLY A 180 2.20 -14.34 9.83
N LEU A 181 1.08 -14.89 10.30
CA LEU A 181 -0.24 -14.26 10.19
C LEU A 181 -0.35 -13.04 11.08
N GLN A 182 -0.34 -11.84 10.49
CA GLN A 182 -0.49 -10.57 11.20
C GLN A 182 -1.44 -9.65 10.45
N THR A 183 -2.07 -8.74 11.18
CA THR A 183 -2.72 -7.59 10.54
C THR A 183 -1.66 -6.62 10.00
N THR A 184 -2.01 -5.83 8.99
CA THR A 184 -1.13 -4.74 8.52
C THR A 184 -0.65 -3.85 9.67
N PRO A 185 -1.52 -3.33 10.56
CA PRO A 185 -1.07 -2.45 11.65
C PRO A 185 -0.07 -3.11 12.61
N GLN A 186 -0.16 -4.42 12.83
CA GLN A 186 0.80 -5.14 13.68
C GLN A 186 2.22 -5.12 13.09
N LEU A 187 2.39 -5.41 11.79
CA LEU A 187 3.72 -5.33 11.18
C LEU A 187 4.29 -3.90 11.24
N HIS A 188 3.47 -2.89 10.92
CA HIS A 188 3.88 -1.49 11.02
C HIS A 188 4.31 -1.11 12.44
N HIS A 189 3.59 -1.61 13.45
CA HIS A 189 3.93 -1.43 14.85
C HIS A 189 5.26 -2.09 15.21
N TYR A 190 5.50 -3.35 14.83
CA TYR A 190 6.77 -4.04 15.12
C TYR A 190 7.97 -3.30 14.53
N ILE A 191 7.87 -2.87 13.27
CA ILE A 191 8.92 -2.10 12.60
C ILE A 191 9.24 -0.83 13.39
N ARG A 192 8.21 -0.05 13.74
CA ARG A 192 8.39 1.18 14.50
C ARG A 192 9.03 0.92 15.86
N MET A 193 8.54 -0.05 16.63
CA MET A 193 9.01 -0.31 17.98
C MET A 193 10.44 -0.83 18.02
N TRP A 194 10.84 -1.69 17.07
CA TRP A 194 12.20 -2.20 16.99
C TRP A 194 13.21 -1.15 16.52
N ASN A 195 12.82 -0.24 15.64
CA ASN A 195 13.73 0.79 15.14
C ASN A 195 13.85 2.02 16.05
N HIS A 196 12.85 2.24 16.90
CA HIS A 196 12.71 3.39 17.79
C HIS A 196 12.41 2.93 19.22
N GLU A 197 13.40 2.29 19.85
CA GLU A 197 13.32 1.72 21.20
C GLU A 197 12.80 2.71 22.25
N GLN A 198 12.96 4.03 22.05
CA GLN A 198 12.39 5.05 22.92
C GLN A 198 10.85 5.00 23.04
N TYR A 199 10.17 4.41 22.05
CA TYR A 199 8.73 4.18 22.07
C TYR A 199 8.36 2.80 22.64
N ASN A 200 9.30 1.87 22.72
CA ASN A 200 9.08 0.50 23.19
C ASN A 200 9.04 0.42 24.72
N LYS A 201 8.00 1.00 25.33
CA LYS A 201 7.84 1.02 26.80
C LYS A 201 7.21 -0.29 27.30
N GLY A 202 8.01 -1.21 27.81
CA GLY A 202 7.50 -2.46 28.38
C GLY A 202 7.30 -3.58 27.35
N ASP A 203 8.27 -3.70 26.43
CA ASP A 203 8.36 -4.80 25.46
C ASP A 203 7.15 -4.91 24.49
N TRP A 204 6.68 -3.74 24.05
CA TRP A 204 5.65 -3.56 23.02
C TRP A 204 6.07 -4.05 21.63
N ALA A 205 7.36 -4.36 21.43
CA ALA A 205 7.94 -4.81 20.16
C ALA A 205 7.65 -6.30 19.84
N SER A 206 6.49 -6.81 20.25
CA SER A 206 6.06 -8.20 20.09
C SER A 206 4.55 -8.30 19.84
N GLU A 207 4.05 -9.48 19.46
CA GLU A 207 2.59 -9.68 19.30
C GLU A 207 1.84 -9.46 20.62
N ALA A 208 2.32 -10.03 21.72
CA ALA A 208 1.75 -9.80 23.05
C ALA A 208 1.88 -8.33 23.47
N GLY A 209 3.04 -7.72 23.21
CA GLY A 209 3.30 -6.32 23.50
C GLY A 209 2.36 -5.35 22.77
N TYR A 210 1.97 -5.66 21.53
CA TYR A 210 0.97 -4.90 20.78
C TYR A 210 -0.39 -4.91 21.47
N TYR A 211 -0.85 -6.07 21.96
CA TYR A 211 -2.11 -6.16 22.71
C TYR A 211 -2.03 -5.43 24.04
N ASN A 212 -0.99 -5.67 24.82
CA ASN A 212 -0.78 -5.02 26.11
C ASN A 212 -0.80 -3.50 25.97
N MET A 213 -0.11 -2.93 24.97
CA MET A 213 -0.11 -1.49 24.71
C MET A 213 -1.53 -0.95 24.49
N LEU A 214 -2.31 -1.60 23.62
CA LEU A 214 -3.68 -1.16 23.32
C LEU A 214 -4.60 -1.29 24.54
N VAL A 215 -4.48 -2.41 25.26
CA VAL A 215 -5.29 -2.73 26.44
C VAL A 215 -4.99 -1.79 27.58
N ASP A 216 -3.72 -1.52 27.87
CA ASP A 216 -3.30 -0.62 28.93
C ASP A 216 -3.72 0.83 28.64
N ALA A 217 -3.54 1.30 27.40
CA ALA A 217 -4.01 2.61 27.00
C ALA A 217 -5.54 2.73 27.12
N PHE A 218 -6.27 1.71 26.68
CA PHE A 218 -7.72 1.66 26.79
C PHE A 218 -8.19 1.68 28.25
N LYS A 219 -7.57 0.87 29.12
CA LYS A 219 -7.83 0.86 30.57
C LYS A 219 -7.61 2.24 31.19
N GLN A 220 -6.49 2.90 30.86
CA GLN A 220 -6.19 4.24 31.39
C GLN A 220 -7.23 5.27 30.96
N LEU A 221 -7.67 5.24 29.70
CA LEU A 221 -8.69 6.16 29.17
C LEU A 221 -10.08 5.93 29.76
N THR A 222 -10.38 4.69 30.14
CA THR A 222 -11.69 4.31 30.70
C THR A 222 -11.70 4.27 32.23
N THR A 223 -10.56 4.51 32.88
CA THR A 223 -10.44 4.57 34.34
C THR A 223 -11.27 5.74 34.88
N GLY A 224 -12.30 5.44 35.67
CA GLY A 224 -13.17 6.44 36.30
C GLY A 224 -14.55 6.64 35.66
N VAL A 225 -14.88 5.91 34.60
CA VAL A 225 -16.27 5.84 34.11
C VAL A 225 -17.11 5.06 35.12
N ASP A 226 -18.18 5.67 35.62
CA ASP A 226 -19.08 5.05 36.61
C ASP A 226 -19.76 3.81 36.03
N PRO A 227 -19.49 2.60 36.53
CA PRO A 227 -20.09 1.35 36.03
C PRO A 227 -21.62 1.35 36.08
N LYS A 228 -22.24 2.14 36.97
CA LYS A 228 -23.70 2.25 37.08
C LYS A 228 -24.33 3.12 35.98
N LYS A 229 -23.55 4.00 35.34
CA LYS A 229 -23.98 4.70 34.11
C LYS A 229 -23.88 3.80 32.86
N LEU A 230 -23.31 2.60 33.03
CA LEU A 230 -23.01 1.66 31.95
C LEU A 230 -23.98 0.48 31.88
N GLU A 231 -25.07 0.49 32.66
CA GLU A 231 -26.04 -0.62 32.85
C GLU A 231 -26.86 -1.01 31.61
N LEU A 232 -26.67 -0.37 30.45
CA LEU A 232 -27.47 -0.57 29.24
C LEU A 232 -26.58 -0.82 28.02
N ARG A 233 -25.93 -1.98 27.91
CA ARG A 233 -25.13 -2.29 26.69
C ARG A 233 -25.33 -3.70 26.16
N THR A 234 -25.61 -3.74 24.87
CA THR A 234 -25.56 -4.93 24.02
C THR A 234 -24.11 -5.25 23.66
N PRO A 235 -23.76 -6.53 23.42
CA PRO A 235 -22.42 -6.91 22.95
C PRO A 235 -22.00 -6.15 21.69
N LEU A 236 -20.69 -5.86 21.55
CA LEU A 236 -20.12 -5.41 20.29
C LEU A 236 -19.87 -6.64 19.40
N TYR A 237 -20.61 -6.73 18.31
CA TYR A 237 -20.36 -7.73 17.27
C TYR A 237 -19.43 -7.14 16.23
N VAL A 238 -18.34 -7.84 15.95
CA VAL A 238 -17.36 -7.39 14.95
C VAL A 238 -17.34 -8.40 13.81
N ASP A 239 -17.75 -7.95 12.63
CA ASP A 239 -17.50 -8.69 11.39
C ASP A 239 -16.02 -8.55 11.03
N CYS A 240 -15.30 -9.67 11.09
CA CYS A 240 -13.88 -9.72 10.78
C CYS A 240 -13.59 -10.04 9.29
N ALA A 241 -14.61 -10.00 8.43
CA ALA A 241 -14.52 -10.22 6.98
C ALA A 241 -13.81 -11.52 6.59
N HIS A 242 -13.90 -12.56 7.43
CA HIS A 242 -13.16 -13.83 7.32
C HIS A 242 -11.62 -13.68 7.16
N GLY A 243 -11.06 -12.53 7.55
CA GLY A 243 -9.65 -12.22 7.40
C GLY A 243 -8.81 -12.50 8.64
N VAL A 244 -7.50 -12.20 8.55
CA VAL A 244 -6.53 -12.31 9.66
C VAL A 244 -6.95 -11.54 10.92
N GLY A 245 -7.75 -10.48 10.76
CA GLY A 245 -8.34 -9.72 11.86
C GLY A 245 -9.16 -10.59 12.82
N ALA A 246 -9.81 -11.65 12.35
CA ALA A 246 -10.56 -12.56 13.22
C ALA A 246 -9.65 -13.24 14.25
N LEU A 247 -8.47 -13.70 13.82
CA LEU A 247 -7.51 -14.39 14.68
C LEU A 247 -6.96 -13.43 15.75
N GLN A 248 -6.63 -12.21 15.34
CA GLN A 248 -5.97 -11.23 16.21
C GLN A 248 -6.96 -10.52 17.13
N LEU A 249 -8.16 -10.21 16.65
CA LEU A 249 -9.23 -9.67 17.49
C LEU A 249 -9.69 -10.70 18.52
N THR A 250 -9.70 -12.00 18.21
CA THR A 250 -10.02 -13.03 19.21
C THR A 250 -9.03 -13.01 20.39
N LYS A 251 -7.75 -12.72 20.14
CA LYS A 251 -6.75 -12.56 21.21
C LYS A 251 -7.01 -11.29 22.01
N LEU A 252 -7.17 -10.16 21.32
CA LEU A 252 -7.42 -8.85 21.96
C LEU A 252 -8.73 -8.82 22.76
N ALA A 253 -9.79 -9.46 22.26
CA ALA A 253 -11.10 -9.49 22.90
C ALA A 253 -11.08 -10.22 24.25
N LYS A 254 -10.17 -11.18 24.47
CA LYS A 254 -9.98 -11.84 25.77
C LYS A 254 -9.53 -10.85 26.85
N GLU A 255 -8.83 -9.80 26.46
CA GLU A 255 -8.33 -8.77 27.37
C GLU A 255 -9.27 -7.58 27.47
N LEU A 256 -9.86 -7.15 26.35
CA LEU A 256 -10.72 -5.95 26.28
C LEU A 256 -12.19 -6.20 26.63
N GLY A 257 -12.69 -7.44 26.49
CA GLY A 257 -14.12 -7.75 26.41
C GLY A 257 -14.96 -7.08 27.49
N ASP A 258 -14.60 -7.28 28.75
CA ASP A 258 -15.37 -6.77 29.90
C ASP A 258 -15.26 -5.25 30.10
N MET A 259 -14.30 -4.59 29.45
CA MET A 259 -13.99 -3.18 29.63
C MET A 259 -14.56 -2.29 28.50
N LEU A 260 -15.10 -2.86 27.43
CA LEU A 260 -15.63 -2.12 26.29
C LEU A 260 -16.95 -1.43 26.65
N HIS A 261 -16.85 -0.19 27.11
CA HIS A 261 -17.96 0.67 27.46
C HIS A 261 -18.08 1.84 26.48
N ARG A 262 -19.28 2.35 26.24
CA ARG A 262 -19.50 3.64 25.56
C ARG A 262 -20.39 4.51 26.46
N ASP A 263 -20.55 5.78 26.12
CA ASP A 263 -21.52 6.63 26.82
C ASP A 263 -22.83 6.78 26.05
N TRP A 264 -22.76 6.72 24.71
CA TRP A 264 -23.92 6.85 23.84
C TRP A 264 -24.36 5.51 23.26
N SER A 265 -25.66 5.37 22.98
CA SER A 265 -26.22 4.32 22.12
C SER A 265 -25.81 4.53 20.66
N ILE A 266 -25.97 3.51 19.80
CA ILE A 266 -25.77 3.67 18.34
C ILE A 266 -26.71 4.74 17.79
N THR A 267 -27.99 4.72 18.19
CA THR A 267 -28.99 5.69 17.72
C THR A 267 -28.67 7.13 18.12
N GLN A 268 -28.14 7.36 19.32
CA GLN A 268 -27.70 8.71 19.73
C GLN A 268 -26.50 9.20 18.91
N TRP A 269 -25.57 8.31 18.59
CA TRP A 269 -24.42 8.66 17.75
C TRP A 269 -24.84 8.91 16.29
N ASP A 270 -25.66 8.03 15.73
CA ASP A 270 -26.23 8.15 14.38
C ASP A 270 -27.08 9.43 14.23
N GLY A 271 -27.69 9.90 15.32
CA GLY A 271 -28.49 11.12 15.34
C GLY A 271 -27.72 12.45 15.44
N ILE A 272 -26.37 12.47 15.43
CA ILE A 272 -25.60 13.74 15.49
C ILE A 272 -25.82 14.59 14.24
N TYR A 273 -25.94 13.93 13.08
CA TYR A 273 -26.24 14.55 11.79
C TYR A 273 -26.92 13.50 10.90
N ALA A 274 -27.60 13.96 9.86
CA ALA A 274 -28.13 13.08 8.83
C ALA A 274 -27.22 13.15 7.61
N ASP A 275 -26.69 12.01 7.19
CA ASP A 275 -26.00 11.90 5.90
C ASP A 275 -26.94 12.32 4.77
N LEU A 276 -26.40 13.05 3.80
CA LEU A 276 -27.10 13.21 2.54
C LEU A 276 -27.14 11.84 1.83
N PRO A 277 -28.28 11.47 1.23
CA PRO A 277 -28.33 10.34 0.31
C PRO A 277 -27.18 10.44 -0.70
N SER A 278 -26.45 9.34 -0.84
CA SER A 278 -25.25 9.29 -1.69
C SER A 278 -25.19 8.00 -2.50
N ARG A 279 -24.37 8.04 -3.55
CA ARG A 279 -24.12 6.91 -4.45
C ARG A 279 -22.68 6.93 -4.90
N GLN A 280 -22.04 5.76 -4.82
CA GLN A 280 -20.73 5.53 -5.39
C GLN A 280 -20.84 4.50 -6.53
N THR A 281 -20.17 4.75 -7.64
CA THR A 281 -20.05 3.80 -8.74
C THR A 281 -18.66 3.89 -9.38
N LYS A 282 -18.38 3.01 -10.34
CA LYS A 282 -17.14 3.03 -11.12
C LYS A 282 -17.44 2.86 -12.60
N VAL A 283 -16.68 3.58 -13.42
CA VAL A 283 -16.74 3.49 -14.89
C VAL A 283 -15.43 2.92 -15.37
N LYS A 284 -15.49 1.82 -16.12
CA LYS A 284 -14.31 1.23 -16.76
C LYS A 284 -13.89 2.11 -17.93
N ILE A 285 -12.60 2.40 -18.03
CA ILE A 285 -12.04 3.26 -19.07
C ILE A 285 -10.78 2.61 -19.66
N ALA A 286 -10.36 3.06 -20.84
CA ALA A 286 -9.20 2.50 -21.52
C ALA A 286 -7.87 2.91 -20.86
N ASP A 287 -7.76 4.17 -20.44
CA ASP A 287 -6.56 4.72 -19.80
C ASP A 287 -6.96 5.71 -18.70
N ARG A 288 -6.76 5.31 -17.44
CA ARG A 288 -7.07 6.16 -16.29
C ARG A 288 -6.16 7.36 -16.10
N THR A 289 -4.99 7.36 -16.73
CA THR A 289 -3.99 8.41 -16.53
C THR A 289 -4.39 9.73 -17.18
N ILE A 290 -5.35 9.72 -18.11
CA ILE A 290 -5.88 10.93 -18.74
C ILE A 290 -6.75 11.76 -17.79
N VAL A 291 -7.34 11.12 -16.77
CA VAL A 291 -8.13 11.82 -15.75
C VAL A 291 -7.19 12.36 -14.69
N LYS A 292 -7.13 13.69 -14.58
CA LYS A 292 -6.37 14.40 -13.56
C LYS A 292 -7.33 15.08 -12.61
N CYS A 293 -6.93 15.20 -11.35
CA CYS A 293 -7.71 15.86 -10.31
C CYS A 293 -6.86 16.88 -9.55
N THR A 294 -7.51 17.67 -8.71
CA THR A 294 -6.86 18.46 -7.65
C THR A 294 -6.15 17.56 -6.63
N GLU A 295 -5.29 18.14 -5.80
CA GLU A 295 -4.51 17.40 -4.78
C GLU A 295 -5.38 16.63 -3.80
N ASP A 296 -6.53 17.18 -3.41
CA ASP A 296 -7.53 16.56 -2.55
C ASP A 296 -8.50 15.63 -3.31
N GLU A 297 -8.29 15.45 -4.62
CA GLU A 297 -9.10 14.65 -5.53
C GLU A 297 -10.59 15.03 -5.57
N THR A 298 -10.97 16.24 -5.16
CA THR A 298 -12.37 16.69 -5.12
C THR A 298 -12.86 17.30 -6.42
N GLN A 299 -11.95 17.62 -7.37
CA GLN A 299 -12.31 18.19 -8.67
C GLN A 299 -11.45 17.59 -9.78
N ALA A 300 -12.07 17.25 -10.92
CA ALA A 300 -11.34 16.88 -12.13
C ALA A 300 -10.74 18.14 -12.79
N THR A 301 -9.49 18.05 -13.21
CA THR A 301 -8.76 19.11 -13.92
C THR A 301 -8.46 18.74 -15.37
N ALA A 302 -8.56 17.46 -15.72
CA ALA A 302 -8.51 16.98 -17.09
C ALA A 302 -9.29 15.66 -17.22
N PRO A 303 -9.86 15.35 -18.41
CA PRO A 303 -10.00 16.23 -19.57
C PRO A 303 -10.93 17.44 -19.30
N GLU A 304 -10.72 18.57 -20.00
CA GLU A 304 -11.51 19.80 -19.77
C GLU A 304 -13.01 19.54 -19.97
N ALA A 305 -13.38 18.77 -20.99
CA ALA A 305 -14.76 18.39 -21.26
C ALA A 305 -15.40 17.62 -20.08
N LEU A 306 -14.64 16.75 -19.40
CA LEU A 306 -15.13 16.01 -18.23
C LEU A 306 -15.34 16.96 -17.04
N LYS A 307 -14.38 17.86 -16.80
CA LYS A 307 -14.47 18.87 -15.74
C LYS A 307 -15.73 19.75 -15.92
N ASP A 308 -15.95 20.26 -17.12
CA ASP A 308 -17.09 21.11 -17.44
C ASP A 308 -18.41 20.36 -17.31
N ALA A 309 -18.48 19.12 -17.81
CA ALA A 309 -19.65 18.27 -17.69
C ALA A 309 -20.02 17.98 -16.22
N VAL A 310 -19.06 17.57 -15.40
CA VAL A 310 -19.29 17.30 -13.96
C VAL A 310 -19.77 18.58 -13.25
N SER A 311 -19.12 19.71 -13.50
CA SER A 311 -19.48 20.99 -12.89
C SER A 311 -20.89 21.42 -13.27
N GLY A 312 -21.27 21.29 -14.54
CA GLY A 312 -22.61 21.60 -15.02
C GLY A 312 -23.69 20.69 -14.43
N LEU A 313 -23.40 19.40 -14.30
CA LEU A 313 -24.31 18.42 -13.69
C LEU A 313 -24.56 18.69 -12.21
N VAL A 314 -23.51 19.03 -11.45
CA VAL A 314 -23.64 19.40 -10.03
C VAL A 314 -24.45 20.68 -9.88
N ALA A 315 -24.15 21.72 -10.68
CA ALA A 315 -24.89 22.98 -10.64
C ALA A 315 -26.39 22.77 -10.95
N ALA A 316 -26.71 21.89 -11.91
CA ALA A 316 -28.09 21.57 -12.27
C ALA A 316 -28.83 20.73 -11.21
N ALA A 317 -28.11 19.95 -10.41
CA ALA A 317 -28.69 19.11 -9.35
C ALA A 317 -29.07 19.91 -8.08
N GLY A 318 -28.61 21.16 -7.98
CA GLY A 318 -29.01 22.11 -6.95
C GLY A 318 -28.02 22.23 -5.78
N PRO A 319 -28.32 23.09 -4.79
CA PRO A 319 -27.35 23.55 -3.79
C PRO A 319 -26.93 22.48 -2.78
N SER A 320 -27.72 21.42 -2.60
CA SER A 320 -27.39 20.28 -1.73
C SER A 320 -26.70 19.14 -2.47
N ALA A 321 -26.38 19.32 -3.76
CA ALA A 321 -25.74 18.30 -4.56
C ALA A 321 -24.22 18.50 -4.59
N ARG A 322 -23.48 17.38 -4.53
CA ARG A 322 -22.05 17.35 -4.77
C ARG A 322 -21.71 16.07 -5.52
N ALA A 323 -20.86 16.18 -6.53
CA ALA A 323 -20.31 15.03 -7.21
C ALA A 323 -18.88 15.31 -7.66
N PHE A 324 -18.07 14.26 -7.68
CA PHE A 324 -16.70 14.33 -8.17
C PHE A 324 -16.27 12.97 -8.70
N VAL A 325 -15.19 13.00 -9.48
CA VAL A 325 -14.61 11.82 -10.12
C VAL A 325 -13.11 11.77 -9.86
N ARG A 326 -12.57 10.56 -9.75
CA ARG A 326 -11.12 10.36 -9.61
C ARG A 326 -10.68 9.04 -10.24
N PRO A 327 -9.46 8.95 -10.79
CA PRO A 327 -8.92 7.68 -11.25
C PRO A 327 -8.78 6.69 -10.09
N SER A 328 -9.15 5.44 -10.29
CA SER A 328 -8.90 4.37 -9.31
C SER A 328 -7.41 4.12 -9.23
N GLY A 329 -6.84 3.91 -8.03
CA GLY A 329 -5.40 3.63 -7.85
C GLY A 329 -4.96 2.26 -8.35
N THR A 330 -5.89 1.32 -8.49
CA THR A 330 -5.63 -0.13 -8.64
C THR A 330 -6.30 -0.76 -9.86
N GLU A 331 -7.15 -0.03 -10.57
CA GLU A 331 -7.92 -0.56 -11.71
C GLU A 331 -7.98 0.53 -12.80
N ASP A 332 -8.05 0.15 -14.07
CA ASP A 332 -8.33 1.07 -15.19
C ASP A 332 -9.81 1.47 -15.21
N ALA A 333 -10.16 2.25 -14.19
CA ALA A 333 -11.49 2.74 -13.93
C ALA A 333 -11.43 4.12 -13.27
N VAL A 334 -12.50 4.88 -13.43
CA VAL A 334 -12.75 6.13 -12.70
C VAL A 334 -13.86 5.89 -11.69
N ARG A 335 -13.63 6.31 -10.44
CA ARG A 335 -14.63 6.28 -9.38
C ARG A 335 -15.48 7.53 -9.48
N VAL A 336 -16.78 7.36 -9.35
CA VAL A 336 -17.77 8.42 -9.32
C VAL A 336 -18.42 8.43 -7.95
N TYR A 337 -18.49 9.60 -7.33
CA TYR A 337 -19.26 9.85 -6.13
C TYR A 337 -20.29 10.93 -6.41
N ALA A 338 -21.52 10.76 -5.91
CA ALA A 338 -22.52 11.81 -5.87
C ALA A 338 -23.33 11.75 -4.57
N GLU A 339 -23.70 12.91 -4.04
CA GLU A 339 -24.65 13.08 -2.94
C GLU A 339 -25.67 14.18 -3.31
N ALA A 340 -26.89 14.07 -2.81
CA ALA A 340 -27.95 15.04 -3.03
C ALA A 340 -28.97 15.01 -1.89
N ALA A 341 -29.94 15.93 -1.91
CA ALA A 341 -31.01 16.00 -0.89
C ALA A 341 -31.94 14.76 -0.85
N THR A 342 -31.99 13.96 -1.92
CA THR A 342 -32.83 12.75 -2.02
C THR A 342 -32.05 11.62 -2.65
N GLN A 343 -32.43 10.36 -2.35
CA GLN A 343 -31.80 9.19 -2.95
C GLN A 343 -31.95 9.20 -4.48
N ASP A 344 -33.14 9.51 -5.00
CA ASP A 344 -33.38 9.62 -6.44
C ASP A 344 -32.49 10.71 -7.08
N GLY A 345 -32.25 11.82 -6.38
CA GLY A 345 -31.35 12.88 -6.83
C GLY A 345 -29.89 12.43 -6.88
N ALA A 346 -29.42 11.73 -5.85
CA ALA A 346 -28.05 11.22 -5.77
C ALA A 346 -27.82 10.16 -6.86
N ASP A 347 -28.81 9.29 -7.06
CA ASP A 347 -28.81 8.26 -8.10
C ASP A 347 -28.83 8.89 -9.50
N ALA A 348 -29.72 9.85 -9.76
CA ALA A 348 -29.75 10.52 -11.05
C ALA A 348 -28.44 11.27 -11.34
N LEU A 349 -27.85 11.92 -10.34
CA LEU A 349 -26.58 12.64 -10.49
C LEU A 349 -25.42 11.69 -10.75
N ALA A 350 -25.26 10.63 -9.94
CA ALA A 350 -24.20 9.65 -10.14
C ALA A 350 -24.27 8.98 -11.53
N LEU A 351 -25.48 8.71 -12.05
CA LEU A 351 -25.65 8.09 -13.35
C LEU A 351 -25.21 9.03 -14.48
N LYS A 352 -25.65 10.29 -14.43
CA LYS A 352 -25.24 11.31 -15.41
C LYS A 352 -23.74 11.57 -15.38
N VAL A 353 -23.15 11.62 -14.19
CA VAL A 353 -21.69 11.78 -14.04
C VAL A 353 -20.96 10.55 -14.59
N ALA A 354 -21.46 9.34 -14.34
CA ALA A 354 -20.89 8.12 -14.92
C ALA A 354 -20.96 8.11 -16.45
N GLN A 355 -22.05 8.60 -17.04
CA GLN A 355 -22.18 8.78 -18.49
C GLN A 355 -21.18 9.79 -19.02
N ALA A 356 -21.02 10.94 -18.35
CA ALA A 356 -20.02 11.95 -18.72
C ALA A 356 -18.58 11.41 -18.65
N VAL A 357 -18.26 10.57 -17.65
CA VAL A 357 -16.97 9.86 -17.58
C VAL A 357 -16.80 8.92 -18.76
N HIS A 358 -17.83 8.12 -19.08
CA HIS A 358 -17.76 7.19 -20.22
C HIS A 358 -17.53 7.94 -21.54
N GLU A 359 -18.27 9.03 -21.77
CA GLU A 359 -18.18 9.84 -22.99
C GLU A 359 -16.86 10.62 -23.11
N HIS A 360 -16.40 11.25 -22.02
CA HIS A 360 -15.29 12.20 -22.07
C HIS A 360 -13.95 11.64 -21.58
N ALA A 361 -13.90 10.42 -21.03
CA ALA A 361 -12.68 9.77 -20.56
C ALA A 361 -12.43 8.38 -21.17
N GLY A 362 -13.01 8.08 -22.34
CA GLY A 362 -12.73 6.84 -23.06
C GLY A 362 -13.30 5.60 -22.36
N GLY A 363 -14.59 5.65 -22.03
CA GLY A 363 -15.35 4.54 -21.46
C GLY A 363 -15.26 3.26 -22.28
N VAL A 364 -15.15 2.13 -21.58
CA VAL A 364 -15.06 0.79 -22.18
C VAL A 364 -16.31 -0.01 -21.87
N GLY A 365 -16.91 -0.60 -22.90
CA GLY A 365 -18.16 -1.35 -22.81
C GLY A 365 -19.39 -0.46 -22.98
N ASP A 366 -20.55 -0.98 -22.59
CA ASP A 366 -21.83 -0.27 -22.75
C ASP A 366 -21.90 0.98 -21.89
N MET A 367 -22.62 1.98 -22.39
CA MET A 367 -22.87 3.21 -21.65
C MET A 367 -23.67 2.90 -20.37
N PRO A 368 -23.30 3.48 -19.21
CA PRO A 368 -24.05 3.27 -17.97
C PRO A 368 -25.53 3.65 -18.12
N SER A 369 -26.42 2.67 -17.94
CA SER A 369 -27.87 2.84 -18.04
C SER A 369 -28.60 2.64 -16.71
N ALA A 370 -27.97 1.96 -15.76
CA ALA A 370 -28.46 1.74 -14.40
C ALA A 370 -27.29 1.49 -13.44
N PHE A 371 -27.55 1.57 -12.14
CA PHE A 371 -26.59 1.16 -11.13
C PHE A 371 -26.58 -0.36 -11.01
N VAL A 372 -25.43 -0.97 -11.30
CA VAL A 372 -25.14 -2.34 -10.86
C VAL A 372 -24.37 -2.20 -9.56
N ALA A 373 -24.99 -2.65 -8.46
CA ALA A 373 -24.37 -2.70 -7.14
C ALA A 373 -23.23 -3.71 -7.10
#